data_AF-A0A450WS47-F1
#
_entry.id   AF-A0A450WS47-F1
#
_cell.length_a   1.000
_cell.length_b   1.000
_cell.length_c   1.000
_cell.angle_alpha   90.00
_cell.angle_beta   90.00
_cell.angle_gamma   90.00
#
_symmetry.space_group_name_H-M   'P 1'
#
loop_
_entity.id
_entity.type
_entity.pdbx_description
1 polymer ?
#
loop_
_entity_poly.entity_id
_entity_poly.type
_entity_poly.pdbx_seq_one_letter_code
_entity_poly.pdbx_strand_id
1 'polypeptide(L)'
;MLMDIDKVKYKQMPAGFAVHDKGNVLEECVCLYSNHYGSWSRDAPYAPGNRIKLSADRLRNCWLENRYANLYTARSDDKLIGYAIAIRPKYEKYGSFSWVTQLVVHEDYRNRGIAKRLLFSIWGMSDDFAWGVLTANPYAIRALEKATRRRCDPERTAKNKKKLFNIACENLGDCYRISKESTRIEVNKAGSKIDSKFPVDHSQVPEMIKRATSNGVPWVLGDLEEGWEWFAFTFRDQEPLRLTKDEIKGMIDASDQVAKQAYARMLLDKKHTWAKHTEGEVDFIIEKCDLTPGKTVLDMGCGLGRHALALAERGLRVTGIDYISTFIERAKRKARNRKLETVEFIAADGREREAGQDYDAVICLYDVIGSFIDEEENRKILTNIARSLKPDGVAIITVMNYELTARIAEHVFSFDSEPNRVLKLEPSGIMEETGNIFNPAHLLVDEKTHIVYRNEQFTRGEELPEQLIVMDRRYTKQEIMGLCEEVGLQVQWAKYTGAGRWNDSLNPTEDAAKEIMVFCKMPKTLT
;
A
#
# COMPACT_ATOMS: atom_id res chain seq x y z
N MET A 1 -28.74 -2.26 -9.21
CA MET A 1 -28.28 -2.42 -7.82
C MET A 1 -26.79 -2.17 -7.81
N LEU A 2 -26.37 -0.94 -7.44
CA LEU A 2 -24.96 -0.56 -7.36
C LEU A 2 -24.35 -1.34 -6.19
N MET A 3 -23.59 -2.39 -6.50
CA MET A 3 -22.74 -3.07 -5.52
C MET A 3 -21.66 -2.08 -5.08
N ASP A 4 -21.53 -1.94 -3.77
CA ASP A 4 -20.48 -1.19 -3.12
C ASP A 4 -19.13 -1.83 -3.49
N ILE A 5 -18.29 -1.10 -4.25
CA ILE A 5 -16.99 -1.59 -4.72
C ILE A 5 -16.08 -1.95 -3.53
N ASP A 6 -16.38 -1.41 -2.35
CA ASP A 6 -15.71 -1.67 -1.08
C ASP A 6 -15.94 -3.08 -0.51
N LYS A 7 -16.83 -3.88 -1.10
CA LYS A 7 -17.04 -5.29 -0.70
C LYS A 7 -16.22 -6.31 -1.51
N VAL A 8 -15.39 -5.87 -2.46
CA VAL A 8 -14.55 -6.78 -3.24
C VAL A 8 -13.30 -7.15 -2.44
N LYS A 9 -13.14 -8.43 -2.13
CA LYS A 9 -11.94 -8.98 -1.51
C LYS A 9 -10.90 -9.28 -2.58
N TYR A 10 -9.71 -8.74 -2.43
CA TYR A 10 -8.60 -9.02 -3.33
C TYR A 10 -7.54 -9.86 -2.63
N LYS A 11 -7.02 -10.86 -3.33
CA LYS A 11 -5.97 -11.73 -2.80
C LYS A 11 -4.91 -12.07 -3.83
N GLN A 12 -3.72 -12.38 -3.36
CA GLN A 12 -2.66 -13.02 -4.13
C GLN A 12 -2.31 -14.38 -3.51
N MET A 13 -1.80 -15.29 -4.33
CA MET A 13 -1.17 -16.53 -3.88
C MET A 13 -0.15 -17.03 -4.90
N PRO A 14 0.87 -17.80 -4.47
CA PRO A 14 1.66 -18.61 -5.40
C PRO A 14 0.73 -19.48 -6.25
N ALA A 15 0.88 -19.42 -7.57
CA ALA A 15 -0.07 -20.03 -8.48
C ALA A 15 -0.15 -21.57 -8.31
N GLY A 16 0.95 -22.21 -7.94
CA GLY A 16 0.99 -23.64 -7.63
C GLY A 16 0.08 -24.07 -6.47
N PHE A 17 -0.25 -23.16 -5.54
CA PHE A 17 -1.24 -23.47 -4.50
C PHE A 17 -2.67 -23.55 -5.04
N ALA A 18 -3.02 -22.75 -6.05
CA ALA A 18 -4.34 -22.81 -6.68
C ALA A 18 -4.60 -24.16 -7.38
N VAL A 19 -3.54 -24.89 -7.73
CA VAL A 19 -3.59 -26.22 -8.36
C VAL A 19 -4.03 -27.32 -7.37
N HIS A 20 -3.66 -27.16 -6.10
CA HIS A 20 -3.92 -28.13 -5.03
C HIS A 20 -4.95 -27.63 -4.01
N ASP A 21 -5.52 -26.45 -4.25
CA ASP A 21 -6.47 -25.84 -3.33
C ASP A 21 -7.79 -26.63 -3.28
N LYS A 22 -8.31 -26.80 -2.06
CA LYS A 22 -9.59 -27.48 -1.82
C LYS A 22 -10.80 -26.64 -2.26
N GLY A 23 -10.61 -25.33 -2.46
CA GLY A 23 -11.64 -24.38 -2.85
C GLY A 23 -11.93 -24.31 -4.35
N ASN A 24 -11.30 -25.17 -5.17
CA ASN A 24 -11.57 -25.31 -6.60
C ASN A 24 -11.29 -24.04 -7.45
N VAL A 25 -10.35 -23.20 -7.01
CA VAL A 25 -9.98 -21.93 -7.68
C VAL A 25 -9.59 -22.13 -9.14
N LEU A 26 -8.90 -23.24 -9.45
CA LEU A 26 -8.56 -23.60 -10.84
C LEU A 26 -9.80 -23.64 -11.74
N GLU A 27 -10.85 -24.34 -11.34
CA GLU A 27 -12.07 -24.49 -12.12
C GLU A 27 -12.86 -23.18 -12.20
N GLU A 28 -12.84 -22.37 -11.14
CA GLU A 28 -13.44 -21.03 -11.18
C GLU A 28 -12.73 -20.12 -12.21
N CYS A 29 -11.40 -20.14 -12.25
CA CYS A 29 -10.62 -19.41 -13.26
C CYS A 29 -10.95 -19.90 -14.68
N VAL A 30 -11.01 -21.22 -14.89
CA VAL A 30 -11.39 -21.84 -16.17
C VAL A 30 -12.78 -21.41 -16.61
N CYS A 31 -13.75 -21.46 -15.70
CA CYS A 31 -15.13 -21.07 -15.95
C CYS A 31 -15.22 -19.58 -16.31
N LEU A 32 -14.57 -18.72 -15.50
CA LEU A 32 -14.56 -17.28 -15.74
C LEU A 32 -13.92 -16.93 -17.08
N TYR A 33 -12.78 -17.54 -17.42
CA TYR A 33 -12.12 -17.37 -18.71
C TYR A 33 -13.03 -17.80 -19.86
N SER A 34 -13.55 -19.02 -19.80
CA SER A 34 -14.31 -19.64 -20.88
C SER A 34 -15.64 -18.95 -21.17
N ASN A 35 -16.15 -18.17 -20.21
CA ASN A 35 -17.41 -17.44 -20.33
C ASN A 35 -17.19 -15.95 -20.63
N HIS A 36 -16.10 -15.34 -20.13
CA HIS A 36 -15.92 -13.88 -20.15
C HIS A 36 -14.61 -13.39 -20.79
N TYR A 37 -13.73 -14.23 -21.31
CA TYR A 37 -12.50 -13.75 -21.95
C TYR A 37 -12.77 -13.09 -23.31
N GLY A 38 -13.18 -13.88 -24.31
CA GLY A 38 -13.40 -13.40 -25.67
C GLY A 38 -13.89 -14.49 -26.62
N SER A 39 -13.92 -14.18 -27.91
CA SER A 39 -14.27 -15.11 -28.99
C SER A 39 -13.15 -15.15 -30.03
N TRP A 40 -13.05 -16.27 -30.72
CA TRP A 40 -12.20 -16.40 -31.90
C TRP A 40 -12.68 -15.47 -33.01
N SER A 41 -11.76 -14.99 -33.83
CA SER A 41 -12.10 -14.27 -35.07
C SER A 41 -12.97 -15.15 -35.99
N ARG A 42 -13.61 -14.52 -36.99
CA ARG A 42 -14.39 -15.26 -37.99
C ARG A 42 -13.52 -16.06 -38.96
N ASP A 43 -12.26 -15.66 -39.10
CA ASP A 43 -11.30 -16.29 -40.01
C ASP A 43 -10.36 -17.25 -39.25
N ALA A 44 -10.61 -17.49 -37.97
CA ALA A 44 -9.81 -18.40 -37.15
C ALA A 44 -9.82 -19.82 -37.76
N PRO A 45 -8.67 -20.52 -37.80
CA PRO A 45 -8.58 -21.86 -38.38
C PRO A 45 -9.31 -22.93 -37.54
N TYR A 46 -9.81 -22.57 -36.36
CA TYR A 46 -10.57 -23.44 -35.48
C TYR A 46 -11.67 -22.64 -34.76
N ALA A 47 -12.86 -23.25 -34.66
CA ALA A 47 -14.02 -22.71 -33.95
C ALA A 47 -14.31 -21.21 -34.20
N PRO A 48 -14.39 -20.75 -35.48
CA PRO A 48 -14.54 -19.34 -35.82
C PRO A 48 -15.80 -18.72 -35.20
N GLY A 49 -15.65 -17.53 -34.62
CA GLY A 49 -16.74 -16.79 -33.95
C GLY A 49 -17.19 -17.37 -32.60
N ASN A 50 -16.77 -18.58 -32.24
CA ASN A 50 -17.12 -19.19 -30.95
C ASN A 50 -16.32 -18.59 -29.79
N ARG A 51 -16.88 -18.68 -28.57
CA ARG A 51 -16.16 -18.32 -27.34
C ARG A 51 -14.88 -19.13 -27.21
N ILE A 52 -13.80 -18.46 -26.80
CA ILE A 52 -12.52 -19.09 -26.51
C ILE A 52 -12.68 -19.90 -25.21
N LYS A 53 -12.37 -21.20 -25.26
CA LYS A 53 -12.41 -22.09 -24.12
C LYS A 53 -11.00 -22.42 -23.63
N LEU A 54 -10.87 -22.56 -22.32
CA LEU A 54 -9.64 -22.97 -21.65
C LEU A 54 -9.92 -24.22 -20.84
N SER A 55 -9.09 -25.26 -20.94
CA SER A 55 -9.21 -26.45 -20.10
C SER A 55 -8.44 -26.29 -18.79
N ALA A 56 -8.85 -27.02 -17.75
CA ALA A 56 -8.16 -27.08 -16.47
C ALA A 56 -6.70 -27.55 -16.63
N ASP A 57 -6.46 -28.59 -17.43
CA ASP A 57 -5.11 -29.10 -17.70
C ASP A 57 -4.22 -28.04 -18.37
N ARG A 58 -4.78 -27.28 -19.31
CA ARG A 58 -4.01 -26.23 -19.99
C ARG A 58 -3.72 -25.07 -19.03
N LEU A 59 -4.69 -24.63 -18.23
CA LEU A 59 -4.45 -23.56 -17.24
C LEU A 59 -3.41 -24.00 -16.19
N ARG A 60 -3.53 -25.23 -15.69
CA ARG A 60 -2.60 -25.84 -14.74
C ARG A 60 -1.18 -25.90 -15.30
N ASN A 61 -0.98 -26.67 -16.37
CA ASN A 61 0.34 -27.04 -16.85
C ASN A 61 1.07 -25.85 -17.49
N CYS A 62 0.33 -24.94 -18.15
CA CYS A 62 0.97 -23.83 -18.84
C CYS A 62 1.21 -22.63 -17.92
N TRP A 63 0.28 -22.29 -17.02
CA TRP A 63 0.39 -21.08 -16.19
C TRP A 63 0.62 -21.36 -14.71
N LEU A 64 -0.21 -22.18 -14.07
CA LEU A 64 -0.21 -22.25 -12.60
C LEU A 64 0.95 -23.07 -12.02
N GLU A 65 1.45 -24.06 -12.74
CA GLU A 65 2.63 -24.84 -12.34
C GLU A 65 3.96 -24.14 -12.63
N ASN A 66 3.93 -22.98 -13.29
CA ASN A 66 5.13 -22.16 -13.46
C ASN A 66 5.61 -21.67 -12.08
N ARG A 67 6.85 -22.00 -11.72
CA ARG A 67 7.47 -21.66 -10.43
C ARG A 67 7.54 -20.16 -10.12
N TYR A 68 7.40 -19.31 -11.14
CA TYR A 68 7.40 -17.85 -11.03
C TYR A 68 6.00 -17.24 -11.12
N ALA A 69 4.95 -18.07 -11.25
CA ALA A 69 3.59 -17.60 -11.39
C ALA A 69 2.95 -17.27 -10.02
N ASN A 70 2.28 -16.13 -9.98
CA ASN A 70 1.36 -15.74 -8.91
C ASN A 70 -0.03 -15.52 -9.51
N LEU A 71 -1.04 -15.98 -8.77
CA LEU A 71 -2.45 -15.77 -9.07
C LEU A 71 -2.98 -14.63 -8.21
N TYR A 72 -3.60 -13.65 -8.84
CA TYR A 72 -4.24 -12.50 -8.22
C TYR A 72 -5.73 -12.60 -8.46
N THR A 73 -6.55 -12.53 -7.42
CA THR A 73 -8.00 -12.75 -7.51
C THR A 73 -8.76 -11.58 -6.93
N ALA A 74 -9.95 -11.34 -7.47
CA ALA A 74 -10.95 -10.43 -6.97
C ALA A 74 -12.25 -11.20 -6.77
N ARG A 75 -12.80 -11.16 -5.55
CA ARG A 75 -14.03 -11.87 -5.18
C ARG A 75 -15.07 -10.92 -4.63
N SER A 76 -16.33 -11.13 -5.01
CA SER A 76 -17.49 -10.43 -4.45
C SER A 76 -18.48 -11.47 -3.95
N ASP A 77 -18.90 -11.35 -2.68
CA ASP A 77 -19.70 -12.37 -1.98
C ASP A 77 -19.14 -13.78 -2.16
N ASP A 78 -17.83 -13.89 -2.00
CA ASP A 78 -17.01 -15.09 -2.18
C ASP A 78 -17.11 -15.77 -3.56
N LYS A 79 -17.65 -15.10 -4.59
CA LYS A 79 -17.57 -15.52 -6.00
C LYS A 79 -16.39 -14.89 -6.70
N LEU A 80 -15.66 -15.65 -7.53
CA LEU A 80 -14.59 -15.11 -8.37
C LEU A 80 -15.17 -14.21 -9.47
N ILE A 81 -14.86 -12.92 -9.41
CA ILE A 81 -15.32 -11.91 -10.40
C ILE A 81 -14.19 -11.39 -11.29
N GLY A 82 -12.94 -11.66 -10.93
CA GLY A 82 -11.78 -11.35 -11.75
C GLY A 82 -10.53 -12.05 -11.26
N TYR A 83 -9.61 -12.32 -12.17
CA TYR A 83 -8.28 -12.78 -11.83
C TYR A 83 -7.23 -12.27 -12.82
N ALA A 84 -5.99 -12.24 -12.37
CA ALA A 84 -4.82 -12.04 -13.21
C ALA A 84 -3.74 -13.07 -12.84
N ILE A 85 -2.95 -13.49 -13.82
CA ILE A 85 -1.77 -14.34 -13.60
C ILE A 85 -0.55 -13.55 -14.01
N ALA A 86 0.38 -13.37 -13.07
CA ALA A 86 1.67 -12.75 -13.36
C ALA A 86 2.79 -13.77 -13.25
N ILE A 87 3.68 -13.82 -14.23
CA ILE A 87 4.90 -14.62 -14.21
C ILE A 87 6.06 -13.65 -13.94
N ARG A 88 6.72 -13.82 -12.78
CA ARG A 88 7.72 -12.89 -12.25
C ARG A 88 9.09 -13.52 -12.01
N PRO A 89 9.84 -13.91 -13.06
CA PRO A 89 11.17 -14.47 -12.90
C PRO A 89 12.14 -13.41 -12.40
N LYS A 90 13.09 -13.84 -11.54
CA LYS A 90 14.17 -13.00 -11.04
C LYS A 90 15.51 -13.53 -11.53
N TYR A 91 16.32 -12.63 -12.05
CA TYR A 91 17.64 -12.93 -12.59
C TYR A 91 18.70 -12.09 -11.88
N GLU A 92 19.86 -12.69 -11.61
CA GLU A 92 20.94 -12.06 -10.86
C GLU A 92 21.44 -10.75 -11.49
N LYS A 93 21.59 -10.73 -12.81
CA LYS A 93 22.21 -9.61 -13.53
C LYS A 93 21.31 -8.39 -13.73
N TYR A 94 20.00 -8.57 -13.76
CA TYR A 94 19.06 -7.50 -14.13
C TYR A 94 17.87 -7.35 -13.19
N GLY A 95 17.71 -8.24 -12.21
CA GLY A 95 16.62 -8.17 -11.23
C GLY A 95 15.37 -8.91 -11.69
N SER A 96 14.24 -8.50 -11.15
CA SER A 96 12.93 -9.08 -11.40
C SER A 96 12.34 -8.59 -12.72
N PHE A 97 11.47 -9.37 -13.32
CA PHE A 97 10.74 -9.00 -14.51
C PHE A 97 9.28 -9.38 -14.30
N SER A 98 8.32 -8.53 -14.68
CA SER A 98 6.92 -8.75 -14.36
C SER A 98 6.04 -8.84 -15.59
N TRP A 99 5.50 -10.02 -15.86
CA TRP A 99 4.64 -10.28 -17.01
C TRP A 99 3.23 -10.63 -16.59
N VAL A 100 2.23 -9.82 -16.95
CA VAL A 100 0.82 -10.24 -16.83
C VAL A 100 0.44 -11.04 -18.05
N THR A 101 0.13 -12.32 -17.84
CA THR A 101 -0.09 -13.31 -18.89
C THR A 101 -1.57 -13.63 -19.09
N GLN A 102 -2.38 -13.44 -18.06
CA GLN A 102 -3.83 -13.51 -18.17
C GLN A 102 -4.44 -12.42 -17.32
N LEU A 103 -5.54 -11.86 -17.82
CA LEU A 103 -6.43 -10.97 -17.08
C LEU A 103 -7.85 -11.26 -17.55
N VAL A 104 -8.71 -11.66 -16.63
CA VAL A 104 -10.12 -11.91 -16.90
C VAL A 104 -10.93 -11.17 -15.85
N VAL A 105 -11.95 -10.43 -16.29
CA VAL A 105 -12.95 -9.82 -15.41
C VAL A 105 -14.32 -10.18 -15.97
N HIS A 106 -15.19 -10.66 -15.08
CA HIS A 106 -16.59 -10.95 -15.38
C HIS A 106 -17.23 -9.73 -16.05
N GLU A 107 -18.03 -9.94 -17.09
CA GLU A 107 -18.51 -8.85 -17.95
C GLU A 107 -19.35 -7.80 -17.20
N ASP A 108 -20.20 -8.23 -16.27
CA ASP A 108 -20.99 -7.35 -15.39
C ASP A 108 -20.14 -6.47 -14.44
N TYR A 109 -18.87 -6.82 -14.23
CA TYR A 109 -17.94 -6.14 -13.34
C TYR A 109 -16.87 -5.35 -14.11
N ARG A 110 -16.90 -5.36 -15.44
CA ARG A 110 -16.02 -4.51 -16.27
C ARG A 110 -16.32 -3.03 -16.00
N ASN A 111 -15.31 -2.19 -16.21
CA ASN A 111 -15.36 -0.75 -15.94
C ASN A 111 -15.60 -0.35 -14.47
N ARG A 112 -15.46 -1.28 -13.52
CA ARG A 112 -15.56 -1.02 -12.06
C ARG A 112 -14.20 -1.00 -11.34
N GLY A 113 -13.11 -0.84 -12.08
CA GLY A 113 -11.76 -0.76 -11.50
C GLY A 113 -11.12 -2.09 -11.07
N ILE A 114 -11.80 -3.24 -11.19
CA ILE A 114 -11.27 -4.57 -10.82
C ILE A 114 -9.94 -4.87 -11.53
N ALA A 115 -9.94 -4.81 -12.86
CA ALA A 115 -8.75 -5.02 -13.68
C ALA A 115 -7.63 -4.04 -13.30
N LYS A 116 -7.96 -2.77 -13.12
CA LYS A 116 -7.00 -1.74 -12.73
C LYS A 116 -6.31 -2.11 -11.43
N ARG A 117 -7.06 -2.51 -10.38
CA ARG A 117 -6.50 -2.85 -9.07
C ARG A 117 -5.61 -4.09 -9.12
N LEU A 118 -6.03 -5.14 -9.82
CA LEU A 118 -5.20 -6.34 -10.05
C LEU A 118 -3.89 -5.97 -10.78
N LEU A 119 -3.99 -5.27 -11.91
CA LEU A 119 -2.82 -4.88 -12.71
C LEU A 119 -1.87 -3.95 -11.96
N PHE A 120 -2.40 -2.98 -11.21
CA PHE A 120 -1.60 -2.02 -10.45
C PHE A 120 -0.85 -2.70 -9.30
N SER A 121 -1.44 -3.72 -8.67
CA SER A 121 -0.72 -4.53 -7.66
C SER A 121 0.45 -5.34 -8.23
N ILE A 122 0.39 -5.65 -9.54
CA ILE A 122 1.42 -6.44 -10.22
C ILE A 122 2.53 -5.52 -10.74
N TRP A 123 2.16 -4.41 -11.39
CA TRP A 123 3.08 -3.52 -12.09
C TRP A 123 3.47 -2.26 -11.32
N GLY A 124 2.75 -1.90 -10.27
CA GLY A 124 3.04 -0.70 -9.48
C GLY A 124 4.37 -0.75 -8.74
N MET A 125 4.94 -1.96 -8.62
CA MET A 125 6.21 -2.24 -7.97
C MET A 125 7.37 -1.65 -8.78
N SER A 126 8.13 -0.69 -8.24
CA SER A 126 9.05 0.13 -9.05
C SER A 126 10.46 -0.40 -9.29
N ASP A 127 10.81 -1.60 -8.80
CA ASP A 127 12.19 -2.13 -8.86
C ASP A 127 12.44 -3.21 -9.94
N ASP A 128 11.40 -3.71 -10.63
CA ASP A 128 11.54 -4.68 -11.72
C ASP A 128 12.27 -4.07 -12.95
N PHE A 129 13.10 -4.86 -13.62
CA PHE A 129 13.79 -4.49 -14.87
C PHE A 129 12.83 -3.99 -15.96
N ALA A 130 11.75 -4.75 -16.18
CA ALA A 130 10.70 -4.42 -17.13
C ALA A 130 9.36 -5.02 -16.71
N TRP A 131 8.30 -4.33 -17.08
CA TRP A 131 6.91 -4.74 -16.91
C TRP A 131 6.28 -4.92 -18.27
N GLY A 132 5.57 -6.04 -18.47
CA GLY A 132 5.07 -6.42 -19.78
C GLY A 132 3.72 -7.07 -19.80
N VAL A 133 3.13 -7.03 -21.00
CA VAL A 133 1.89 -7.70 -21.37
C VAL A 133 1.92 -8.10 -22.85
N LEU A 134 1.37 -9.27 -23.16
CA LEU A 134 0.98 -9.62 -24.53
C LEU A 134 -0.52 -9.49 -24.62
N THR A 135 -0.98 -8.67 -25.56
CA THR A 135 -2.40 -8.43 -25.70
C THR A 135 -2.74 -7.79 -27.05
N ALA A 136 -3.93 -8.11 -27.54
CA ALA A 136 -4.61 -7.34 -28.59
C ALA A 136 -5.47 -6.19 -28.03
N ASN A 137 -5.55 -6.02 -26.70
CA ASN A 137 -6.39 -5.00 -26.07
C ASN A 137 -5.56 -3.75 -25.71
N PRO A 138 -5.74 -2.61 -26.39
CA PRO A 138 -4.95 -1.40 -26.13
C PRO A 138 -5.17 -0.82 -24.72
N TYR A 139 -6.30 -1.11 -24.06
CA TYR A 139 -6.55 -0.62 -22.69
C TYR A 139 -5.69 -1.32 -21.65
N ALA A 140 -5.31 -2.59 -21.85
CA ALA A 140 -4.36 -3.27 -20.97
C ALA A 140 -2.96 -2.63 -21.05
N ILE A 141 -2.57 -2.16 -22.24
CA ILE A 141 -1.33 -1.41 -22.45
C ILE A 141 -1.42 -0.02 -21.80
N ARG A 142 -2.55 0.69 -21.92
CA ARG A 142 -2.74 1.95 -21.20
C ARG A 142 -2.73 1.75 -19.68
N ALA A 143 -3.23 0.62 -19.18
CA ALA A 143 -3.16 0.28 -17.76
C ALA A 143 -1.71 0.01 -17.33
N LEU A 144 -0.91 -0.69 -18.14
CA LEU A 144 0.54 -0.87 -17.93
C LEU A 144 1.24 0.48 -17.85
N GLU A 145 1.04 1.35 -18.83
CA GLU A 145 1.67 2.67 -18.87
C GLU A 145 1.33 3.50 -17.64
N LYS A 146 0.06 3.47 -17.20
CA LYS A 146 -0.41 4.20 -16.03
C LYS A 146 0.14 3.62 -14.72
N ALA A 147 0.16 2.29 -14.57
CA ALA A 147 0.68 1.62 -13.38
C ALA A 147 2.17 1.91 -13.18
N THR A 148 2.96 1.80 -14.26
CA THR A 148 4.41 1.99 -14.19
C THR A 148 4.84 3.44 -14.34
N ARG A 149 3.87 4.36 -14.55
CA ARG A 149 4.07 5.77 -14.95
C ARG A 149 5.07 5.93 -16.10
N ARG A 150 5.04 5.05 -17.10
CA ARG A 150 6.03 5.02 -18.20
C ARG A 150 5.33 4.70 -19.51
N ARG A 151 5.91 5.06 -20.64
CA ARG A 151 5.31 4.84 -21.97
C ARG A 151 5.85 3.55 -22.57
N CYS A 152 4.97 2.79 -23.21
CA CYS A 152 5.40 1.71 -24.07
C CYS A 152 6.00 2.32 -25.33
N ASP A 153 7.31 2.17 -25.48
CA ASP A 153 8.08 2.72 -26.58
C ASP A 153 8.68 1.57 -27.43
N PRO A 154 8.30 1.45 -28.72
CA PRO A 154 8.86 0.46 -29.62
C PRO A 154 10.39 0.52 -29.73
N GLU A 155 10.99 1.71 -29.70
CA GLU A 155 12.45 1.85 -29.80
C GLU A 155 13.13 1.29 -28.55
N ARG A 156 12.56 1.58 -27.38
CA ARG A 156 13.01 1.05 -26.09
C ARG A 156 12.88 -0.48 -26.05
N THR A 157 11.78 -1.00 -26.59
CA THR A 157 11.55 -2.44 -26.71
C THR A 157 12.54 -3.07 -27.70
N ALA A 158 12.84 -2.41 -28.82
CA ALA A 158 13.81 -2.87 -29.80
C ALA A 158 15.23 -3.02 -29.20
N LYS A 159 15.66 -2.06 -28.37
CA LYS A 159 16.95 -2.14 -27.64
C LYS A 159 17.06 -3.36 -26.73
N ASN A 160 15.93 -3.86 -26.23
CA ASN A 160 15.87 -5.02 -25.31
C ASN A 160 15.29 -6.28 -25.96
N LYS A 161 14.99 -6.26 -27.27
CA LYS A 161 14.23 -7.28 -28.01
C LYS A 161 14.73 -8.70 -27.74
N LYS A 162 16.03 -8.95 -27.95
CA LYS A 162 16.63 -10.28 -27.79
C LYS A 162 16.48 -10.81 -26.36
N LYS A 163 16.67 -9.93 -25.37
CA LYS A 163 16.56 -10.29 -23.95
C LYS A 163 15.12 -10.63 -23.60
N LEU A 164 14.17 -9.74 -23.92
CA LEU A 164 12.75 -9.92 -23.65
C LEU A 164 12.21 -11.19 -24.32
N PHE A 165 12.60 -11.43 -25.57
CA PHE A 165 12.17 -12.62 -26.30
C PHE A 165 12.75 -13.92 -25.72
N ASN A 166 14.01 -13.92 -25.28
CA ASN A 166 14.59 -15.08 -24.59
C ASN A 166 13.83 -15.39 -23.28
N ILE A 167 13.56 -14.36 -22.47
CA ILE A 167 12.78 -14.50 -21.23
C ILE A 167 11.37 -15.03 -21.54
N ALA A 168 10.74 -14.53 -22.62
CA ALA A 168 9.45 -15.03 -23.09
C ALA A 168 9.51 -16.52 -23.45
N CYS A 169 10.49 -16.95 -24.26
CA CYS A 169 10.63 -18.35 -24.63
C CYS A 169 10.85 -19.24 -23.39
N GLU A 170 11.71 -18.80 -22.46
CA GLU A 170 12.07 -19.55 -21.26
C GLU A 170 10.90 -19.73 -20.28
N ASN A 171 10.06 -18.71 -20.11
CA ASN A 171 9.05 -18.70 -19.04
C ASN A 171 7.61 -18.79 -19.56
N LEU A 172 7.38 -18.44 -20.82
CA LEU A 172 6.06 -18.34 -21.44
C LEU A 172 5.87 -19.27 -22.64
N GLY A 173 6.89 -20.07 -23.00
CA GLY A 173 6.86 -20.95 -24.16
C GLY A 173 5.63 -21.87 -24.14
N ASP A 174 5.34 -22.50 -23.01
CA ASP A 174 4.19 -23.40 -22.86
C ASP A 174 2.85 -22.64 -22.81
N CYS A 175 2.82 -21.43 -22.23
CA CYS A 175 1.64 -20.56 -22.17
C CYS A 175 1.17 -20.11 -23.56
N TYR A 176 2.09 -19.57 -24.35
CA TYR A 176 1.81 -18.84 -25.58
C TYR A 176 2.31 -19.54 -26.84
N ARG A 177 2.85 -20.77 -26.73
CA ARG A 177 3.48 -21.51 -27.83
C ARG A 177 4.60 -20.69 -28.49
N ILE A 178 5.36 -19.96 -27.66
CA ILE A 178 6.45 -19.10 -28.11
C ILE A 178 7.76 -19.91 -28.10
N SER A 179 8.46 -19.94 -29.24
CA SER A 179 9.76 -20.62 -29.35
C SER A 179 10.73 -19.80 -30.21
N LYS A 180 12.03 -20.03 -30.01
CA LYS A 180 13.08 -19.33 -30.76
C LYS A 180 13.08 -19.69 -32.25
N GLU A 181 12.61 -20.88 -32.57
CA GLU A 181 12.64 -21.48 -33.90
C GLU A 181 11.42 -21.07 -34.74
N SER A 182 10.27 -20.85 -34.10
CA SER A 182 8.99 -20.78 -34.80
C SER A 182 8.20 -19.49 -34.60
N THR A 183 8.56 -18.66 -33.61
CA THR A 183 7.84 -17.42 -33.30
C THR A 183 8.48 -16.21 -33.96
N ARG A 184 7.66 -15.46 -34.69
CA ARG A 184 8.08 -14.21 -35.34
C ARG A 184 7.84 -13.02 -34.42
N ILE A 185 8.80 -12.09 -34.39
CA ILE A 185 8.68 -10.82 -33.66
C ILE A 185 9.09 -9.63 -34.52
N GLU A 186 8.20 -8.66 -34.64
CA GLU A 186 8.39 -7.42 -35.38
C GLU A 186 8.44 -6.27 -34.40
N VAL A 187 9.67 -5.87 -34.05
CA VAL A 187 9.95 -4.79 -33.10
C VAL A 187 10.96 -3.86 -33.74
N ASN A 188 10.51 -2.64 -34.04
CA ASN A 188 11.27 -1.58 -34.68
C ASN A 188 10.68 -0.20 -34.28
N LYS A 189 11.10 0.89 -34.92
CA LYS A 189 10.60 2.24 -34.59
C LYS A 189 9.11 2.44 -34.88
N ALA A 190 8.54 1.68 -35.81
CA ALA A 190 7.15 1.80 -36.26
C ALA A 190 6.17 0.94 -35.43
N GLY A 191 6.66 -0.02 -34.65
CA GLY A 191 5.80 -0.86 -33.83
C GLY A 191 6.50 -1.99 -33.08
N SER A 192 5.74 -2.67 -32.23
CA SER A 192 6.21 -3.79 -31.41
C SER A 192 5.11 -4.85 -31.28
N LYS A 193 5.25 -5.95 -32.02
CA LYS A 193 4.29 -7.06 -32.06
C LYS A 193 4.96 -8.42 -32.15
N ILE A 194 4.27 -9.45 -31.67
CA ILE A 194 4.67 -10.85 -31.67
C ILE A 194 3.56 -11.72 -32.29
N ASP A 195 3.95 -12.69 -33.11
CA ASP A 195 3.03 -13.69 -33.66
C ASP A 195 2.77 -14.76 -32.60
N SER A 196 1.71 -14.59 -31.80
CA SER A 196 1.30 -15.54 -30.77
C SER A 196 0.43 -16.68 -31.33
N LYS A 197 0.11 -16.65 -32.64
CA LYS A 197 -0.78 -17.60 -33.31
C LYS A 197 -2.12 -17.74 -32.59
N PHE A 198 -2.62 -16.64 -32.04
CA PHE A 198 -3.81 -16.59 -31.20
C PHE A 198 -4.84 -15.61 -31.82
N PRO A 199 -5.62 -16.05 -32.83
CA PRO A 199 -6.49 -15.18 -33.62
C PRO A 199 -7.78 -14.80 -32.86
N VAL A 200 -7.64 -13.92 -31.88
CA VAL A 200 -8.78 -13.31 -31.18
C VAL A 200 -9.51 -12.37 -32.13
N ASP A 201 -10.82 -12.19 -31.94
CA ASP A 201 -11.59 -11.20 -32.70
C ASP A 201 -11.03 -9.78 -32.48
N HIS A 202 -10.43 -9.21 -33.54
CA HIS A 202 -9.87 -7.86 -33.57
C HIS A 202 -10.85 -6.80 -34.09
N SER A 203 -12.12 -7.14 -34.36
CA SER A 203 -13.11 -6.23 -34.99
C SER A 203 -13.27 -4.88 -34.28
N GLN A 204 -13.09 -4.85 -32.96
CA GLN A 204 -13.19 -3.62 -32.16
C GLN A 204 -11.86 -2.89 -31.96
N VAL A 205 -10.73 -3.52 -32.27
CA VAL A 205 -9.38 -3.00 -31.97
C VAL A 205 -9.13 -1.62 -32.62
N PRO A 206 -9.46 -1.36 -33.90
CA PRO A 206 -9.24 -0.05 -34.50
C PRO A 206 -9.98 1.08 -33.77
N GLU A 207 -11.22 0.83 -33.33
CA GLU A 207 -12.01 1.80 -32.57
C GLU A 207 -11.48 1.97 -31.13
N MET A 208 -11.02 0.89 -30.51
CA MET A 208 -10.38 0.96 -29.19
C MET A 208 -9.08 1.75 -29.22
N ILE A 209 -8.26 1.62 -30.27
CA ILE A 209 -7.05 2.41 -30.48
C ILE A 209 -7.39 3.90 -30.60
N LYS A 210 -8.43 4.25 -31.38
CA LYS A 210 -8.89 5.65 -31.50
C LYS A 210 -9.23 6.24 -30.12
N ARG A 211 -9.96 5.48 -29.28
CA ARG A 211 -10.31 5.90 -27.92
C ARG A 211 -9.12 5.92 -26.95
N ALA A 212 -8.14 5.06 -27.17
CA ALA A 212 -6.91 5.01 -26.37
C ALA A 212 -5.87 6.06 -26.81
N THR A 213 -6.10 6.75 -27.93
CA THR A 213 -5.24 7.81 -28.46
C THR A 213 -5.78 9.18 -28.07
N SER A 214 -4.89 10.08 -27.64
CA SER A 214 -5.20 11.51 -27.49
C SER A 214 -4.02 12.36 -27.94
N ASN A 215 -4.21 13.67 -28.10
CA ASN A 215 -3.18 14.60 -28.59
C ASN A 215 -1.87 14.56 -27.78
N GLY A 216 -1.93 14.20 -26.49
CA GLY A 216 -0.74 14.05 -25.65
C GLY A 216 -0.26 12.60 -25.47
N VAL A 217 -1.01 11.62 -25.97
CA VAL A 217 -0.84 10.18 -25.70
C VAL A 217 -1.09 9.41 -27.01
N PRO A 218 -0.20 9.51 -28.01
CA PRO A 218 -0.38 8.81 -29.29
C PRO A 218 -0.31 7.30 -29.12
N TRP A 219 -0.92 6.56 -30.05
CA TRP A 219 -0.66 5.14 -30.23
C TRP A 219 0.59 4.95 -31.08
N VAL A 220 1.58 4.22 -30.57
CA VAL A 220 2.91 4.09 -31.20
C VAL A 220 3.32 2.65 -31.46
N LEU A 221 2.54 1.66 -31.04
CA LEU A 221 2.90 0.25 -31.16
C LEU A 221 2.60 -0.37 -32.54
N GLY A 222 2.09 0.45 -33.46
CA GLY A 222 1.69 0.03 -34.81
C GLY A 222 0.34 -0.70 -34.83
N ASP A 223 -0.06 -1.08 -36.04
CA ASP A 223 -1.27 -1.87 -36.29
C ASP A 223 -1.05 -3.34 -35.94
N LEU A 224 -2.16 -4.05 -35.76
CA LEU A 224 -2.16 -5.45 -35.36
C LEU A 224 -2.85 -6.32 -36.42
N GLU A 225 -2.10 -7.28 -36.94
CA GLU A 225 -2.62 -8.33 -37.81
C GLU A 225 -3.31 -9.43 -36.98
N GLU A 226 -4.15 -10.22 -37.63
CA GLU A 226 -4.79 -11.35 -36.98
C GLU A 226 -3.77 -12.39 -36.51
N GLY A 227 -3.95 -12.92 -35.29
CA GLY A 227 -3.01 -13.87 -34.68
C GLY A 227 -1.79 -13.22 -34.04
N TRP A 228 -1.58 -11.92 -34.22
CA TRP A 228 -0.53 -11.15 -33.56
C TRP A 228 -1.06 -10.47 -32.30
N GLU A 229 -0.15 -10.24 -31.35
CA GLU A 229 -0.39 -9.42 -30.16
C GLU A 229 0.69 -8.35 -30.03
N TRP A 230 0.36 -7.22 -29.41
CA TRP A 230 1.39 -6.22 -29.12
C TRP A 230 2.36 -6.74 -28.07
N PHE A 231 3.64 -6.57 -28.36
CA PHE A 231 4.76 -6.93 -27.50
C PHE A 231 5.13 -5.70 -26.67
N ALA A 232 4.32 -5.40 -25.65
CA ALA A 232 4.35 -4.11 -24.96
C ALA A 232 5.10 -4.18 -23.63
N PHE A 233 6.05 -3.25 -23.46
CA PHE A 233 6.91 -3.17 -22.28
C PHE A 233 7.13 -1.74 -21.81
N THR A 234 7.28 -1.58 -20.50
CA THR A 234 7.93 -0.42 -19.87
C THR A 234 9.13 -0.90 -19.05
N PHE A 235 10.08 0.00 -18.76
CA PHE A 235 11.39 -0.34 -18.20
C PHE A 235 11.75 0.58 -17.05
N ARG A 236 12.40 0.05 -16.00
CA ARG A 236 12.76 0.82 -14.79
C ARG A 236 13.49 2.12 -15.09
N ASP A 237 14.42 2.07 -16.03
CA ASP A 237 15.30 3.19 -16.36
C ASP A 237 14.67 4.23 -17.31
N GLN A 238 13.39 4.06 -17.69
CA GLN A 238 12.64 5.15 -18.29
C GLN A 238 12.26 6.16 -17.21
N GLU A 239 12.47 7.45 -17.50
CA GLU A 239 11.97 8.54 -16.67
C GLU A 239 10.44 8.44 -16.52
N PRO A 240 9.92 8.46 -15.28
CA PRO A 240 8.49 8.46 -15.05
C PRO A 240 7.78 9.68 -15.63
N LEU A 241 6.53 9.50 -16.04
CA LEU A 241 5.63 10.58 -16.43
C LEU A 241 5.42 11.54 -15.26
N ARG A 242 5.52 12.84 -15.56
CA ARG A 242 5.33 13.90 -14.57
C ARG A 242 3.94 13.86 -13.97
N LEU A 243 3.83 14.19 -12.69
CA LEU A 243 2.57 14.42 -12.00
C LEU A 243 1.85 15.61 -12.61
N THR A 244 0.57 15.41 -12.91
CA THR A 244 -0.35 16.48 -13.25
C THR A 244 -0.83 17.21 -11.99
N LYS A 245 -1.40 18.41 -12.15
CA LYS A 245 -1.96 19.17 -11.01
C LYS A 245 -3.06 18.38 -10.28
N ASP A 246 -3.90 17.66 -11.03
CA ASP A 246 -4.98 16.85 -10.45
C ASP A 246 -4.44 15.64 -9.69
N GLU A 247 -3.35 15.03 -10.16
CA GLU A 247 -2.68 13.95 -9.43
C GLU A 247 -2.04 14.46 -8.14
N ILE A 248 -1.40 15.63 -8.16
CA ILE A 248 -0.80 16.25 -6.96
C ILE A 248 -1.91 16.52 -5.93
N LYS A 249 -3.00 17.16 -6.34
CA LYS A 249 -4.15 17.42 -5.47
C LYS A 249 -4.72 16.10 -4.93
N GLY A 250 -4.91 15.11 -5.78
CA GLY A 250 -5.41 13.80 -5.38
C GLY A 250 -4.49 13.05 -4.41
N MET A 251 -3.17 13.23 -4.50
CA MET A 251 -2.22 12.69 -3.53
C MET A 251 -2.39 13.34 -2.15
N ILE A 252 -2.50 14.67 -2.10
CA ILE A 252 -2.71 15.42 -0.85
C ILE A 252 -4.07 15.03 -0.23
N ASP A 253 -5.15 15.07 -1.01
CA ASP A 253 -6.50 14.75 -0.55
C ASP A 253 -6.62 13.30 -0.02
N ALA A 254 -5.85 12.37 -0.58
CA ALA A 254 -5.87 10.95 -0.19
C ALA A 254 -4.87 10.58 0.91
N SER A 255 -4.06 11.52 1.38
CA SER A 255 -2.94 11.28 2.30
C SER A 255 -3.36 10.53 3.58
N ASP A 256 -4.42 10.98 4.24
CA ASP A 256 -5.03 10.33 5.42
C ASP A 256 -5.36 8.85 5.17
N GLN A 257 -6.02 8.58 4.05
CA GLN A 257 -6.44 7.23 3.68
C GLN A 257 -5.23 6.35 3.35
N VAL A 258 -4.20 6.92 2.72
CA VAL A 258 -2.94 6.24 2.43
C VAL A 258 -2.20 5.89 3.72
N ALA A 259 -2.11 6.83 4.68
CA ALA A 259 -1.50 6.58 5.99
C ALA A 259 -2.25 5.44 6.72
N LYS A 260 -3.57 5.54 6.82
CA LYS A 260 -4.43 4.50 7.42
C LYS A 260 -4.22 3.12 6.77
N GLN A 261 -4.13 3.09 5.45
CA GLN A 261 -3.88 1.86 4.70
C GLN A 261 -2.48 1.29 4.98
N ALA A 262 -1.45 2.13 5.02
CA ALA A 262 -0.09 1.72 5.34
C ALA A 262 0.01 1.13 6.76
N TYR A 263 -0.58 1.77 7.77
CA TYR A 263 -0.59 1.26 9.15
C TYR A 263 -1.32 -0.09 9.25
N ALA A 264 -2.46 -0.25 8.58
CA ALA A 264 -3.22 -1.50 8.58
C ALA A 264 -2.43 -2.68 7.99
N ARG A 265 -1.42 -2.41 7.15
CA ARG A 265 -0.57 -3.40 6.48
C ARG A 265 0.71 -3.72 7.26
N MET A 266 0.99 -3.06 8.38
CA MET A 266 2.18 -3.34 9.20
C MET A 266 2.13 -4.73 9.86
N LEU A 267 3.23 -5.48 9.78
CA LEU A 267 3.35 -6.77 10.47
C LEU A 267 3.77 -6.58 11.92
N LEU A 268 2.85 -6.14 12.77
CA LEU A 268 3.10 -5.95 14.20
C LEU A 268 3.36 -7.31 14.91
N ASP A 269 4.59 -7.81 14.75
CA ASP A 269 5.15 -9.06 15.26
C ASP A 269 6.46 -8.83 16.04
N LYS A 270 7.18 -9.90 16.41
CA LYS A 270 8.41 -9.82 17.22
C LYS A 270 9.56 -9.04 16.57
N LYS A 271 9.52 -8.76 15.26
CA LYS A 271 10.53 -7.96 14.55
C LYS A 271 10.39 -6.46 14.82
N HIS A 272 9.23 -6.01 15.29
CA HIS A 272 9.02 -4.62 15.74
C HIS A 272 9.65 -4.44 17.12
N THR A 273 10.95 -4.15 17.13
CA THR A 273 11.78 -4.07 18.35
C THR A 273 11.29 -3.02 19.34
N TRP A 274 10.65 -1.95 18.85
CA TRP A 274 10.07 -0.91 19.70
C TRP A 274 8.98 -1.44 20.65
N ALA A 275 8.26 -2.51 20.29
CA ALA A 275 7.23 -3.09 21.15
C ALA A 275 7.80 -3.90 22.34
N LYS A 276 9.12 -4.17 22.37
CA LYS A 276 9.76 -5.00 23.41
C LYS A 276 9.80 -4.35 24.79
N HIS A 277 9.60 -3.03 24.86
CA HIS A 277 9.80 -2.24 26.08
C HIS A 277 8.48 -1.89 26.81
N THR A 278 7.39 -2.56 26.45
CA THR A 278 6.03 -2.23 26.93
C THR A 278 5.95 -2.12 28.46
N GLU A 279 6.52 -3.06 29.23
CA GLU A 279 6.45 -3.00 30.69
C GLU A 279 7.11 -1.76 31.28
N GLY A 280 8.33 -1.44 30.85
CA GLY A 280 9.04 -0.25 31.34
C GLY A 280 8.40 1.07 30.91
N GLU A 281 7.79 1.10 29.72
CA GLU A 281 7.00 2.25 29.26
C GLU A 281 5.74 2.43 30.10
N VAL A 282 5.05 1.34 30.45
CA VAL A 282 3.87 1.37 31.32
C VAL A 282 4.21 1.78 32.74
N ASP A 283 5.32 1.28 33.29
CA ASP A 283 5.78 1.68 34.62
C ASP A 283 6.11 3.18 34.67
N PHE A 284 6.74 3.71 33.60
CA PHE A 284 6.97 5.14 33.45
C PHE A 284 5.65 5.93 33.41
N ILE A 285 4.66 5.48 32.64
CA ILE A 285 3.34 6.13 32.56
C ILE A 285 2.69 6.20 33.94
N ILE A 286 2.70 5.08 34.67
CA ILE A 286 2.08 4.99 35.99
C ILE A 286 2.76 5.93 36.99
N GLU A 287 4.10 5.94 37.01
CA GLU A 287 4.86 6.82 37.88
C GLU A 287 4.61 8.30 37.56
N LYS A 288 4.72 8.70 36.28
CA LYS A 288 4.62 10.12 35.89
C LYS A 288 3.20 10.66 35.98
N CYS A 289 2.20 9.81 35.77
CA CYS A 289 0.79 10.21 35.84
C CYS A 289 0.16 9.98 37.22
N ASP A 290 0.93 9.53 38.23
CA ASP A 290 0.43 9.21 39.58
C ASP A 290 -0.79 8.28 39.56
N LEU A 291 -0.71 7.23 38.75
CA LEU A 291 -1.82 6.30 38.52
C LEU A 291 -1.85 5.21 39.59
N THR A 292 -3.01 5.04 40.20
CA THR A 292 -3.30 3.97 41.16
C THR A 292 -4.44 3.09 40.64
N PRO A 293 -4.55 1.82 41.07
CA PRO A 293 -5.63 0.93 40.63
C PRO A 293 -7.02 1.58 40.72
N GLY A 294 -7.84 1.40 39.68
CA GLY A 294 -9.17 2.01 39.54
C GLY A 294 -9.22 3.36 38.81
N LYS A 295 -8.07 4.05 38.66
CA LYS A 295 -7.95 5.26 37.83
C LYS A 295 -8.28 4.99 36.36
N THR A 296 -8.82 5.99 35.66
CA THR A 296 -9.26 5.89 34.27
C THR A 296 -8.21 6.42 33.31
N VAL A 297 -7.88 5.63 32.29
CA VAL A 297 -6.91 5.98 31.24
C VAL A 297 -7.53 5.84 29.86
N LEU A 298 -7.34 6.85 29.01
CA LEU A 298 -7.65 6.76 27.58
C LEU A 298 -6.34 6.54 26.80
N ASP A 299 -6.29 5.49 25.99
CA ASP A 299 -5.21 5.21 25.04
C ASP A 299 -5.67 5.60 23.63
N MET A 300 -5.31 6.80 23.18
CA MET A 300 -5.70 7.40 21.90
C MET A 300 -4.74 6.95 20.80
N GLY A 301 -5.25 6.18 19.83
CA GLY A 301 -4.42 5.50 18.82
C GLY A 301 -3.75 4.23 19.39
N CYS A 302 -4.53 3.42 20.12
CA CYS A 302 -4.01 2.29 20.90
C CYS A 302 -3.46 1.12 20.05
N GLY A 303 -3.72 1.10 18.73
CA GLY A 303 -3.34 0.02 17.82
C GLY A 303 -3.76 -1.36 18.32
N LEU A 304 -2.80 -2.26 18.52
CA LEU A 304 -3.03 -3.61 19.05
C LEU A 304 -3.20 -3.69 20.58
N GLY A 305 -3.33 -2.53 21.24
CA GLY A 305 -3.63 -2.37 22.66
C GLY A 305 -2.48 -2.74 23.60
N ARG A 306 -1.21 -2.61 23.20
CA ARG A 306 -0.09 -3.13 24.00
C ARG A 306 0.02 -2.43 25.36
N HIS A 307 -0.08 -1.10 25.39
CA HIS A 307 -0.08 -0.33 26.64
C HIS A 307 -1.41 -0.49 27.35
N ALA A 308 -2.54 -0.35 26.66
CA ALA A 308 -3.85 -0.52 27.26
C ALA A 308 -4.04 -1.85 28.01
N LEU A 309 -3.60 -2.97 27.44
CA LEU A 309 -3.66 -4.28 28.08
C LEU A 309 -2.75 -4.33 29.33
N ALA A 310 -1.53 -3.82 29.25
CA ALA A 310 -0.56 -3.86 30.34
C ALA A 310 -0.90 -2.87 31.48
N LEU A 311 -1.55 -1.75 31.17
CA LEU A 311 -2.13 -0.83 32.16
C LEU A 311 -3.32 -1.48 32.88
N ALA A 312 -4.19 -2.19 32.15
CA ALA A 312 -5.31 -2.92 32.74
C ALA A 312 -4.85 -4.08 33.64
N GLU A 313 -3.75 -4.77 33.27
CA GLU A 313 -3.10 -5.78 34.13
C GLU A 313 -2.63 -5.21 35.47
N ARG A 314 -2.34 -3.90 35.53
CA ARG A 314 -1.98 -3.17 36.75
C ARG A 314 -3.19 -2.60 37.50
N GLY A 315 -4.41 -3.00 37.13
CA GLY A 315 -5.65 -2.65 37.82
C GLY A 315 -6.27 -1.31 37.40
N LEU A 316 -5.80 -0.70 36.30
CA LEU A 316 -6.39 0.52 35.75
C LEU A 316 -7.64 0.21 34.92
N ARG A 317 -8.52 1.20 34.78
CA ARG A 317 -9.67 1.16 33.87
C ARG A 317 -9.29 1.85 32.57
N VAL A 318 -9.19 1.11 31.48
CA VAL A 318 -8.60 1.60 30.23
C VAL A 318 -9.59 1.53 29.07
N THR A 319 -9.71 2.62 28.34
CA THR A 319 -10.41 2.68 27.05
C THR A 319 -9.39 2.90 25.96
N GLY A 320 -9.28 1.98 25.00
CA GLY A 320 -8.43 2.13 23.82
C GLY A 320 -9.23 2.50 22.57
N ILE A 321 -8.83 3.55 21.86
CA ILE A 321 -9.46 3.99 20.61
C ILE A 321 -8.45 3.86 19.46
N ASP A 322 -8.88 3.29 18.33
CA ASP A 322 -8.07 3.23 17.10
C ASP A 322 -9.00 3.07 15.87
N TYR A 323 -8.64 3.67 14.73
CA TYR A 323 -9.48 3.61 13.51
C TYR A 323 -9.35 2.29 12.75
N ILE A 324 -8.36 1.44 13.08
CA ILE A 324 -8.11 0.17 12.41
C ILE A 324 -8.91 -0.94 13.10
N SER A 325 -10.08 -1.26 12.53
CA SER A 325 -11.00 -2.26 13.07
C SER A 325 -10.33 -3.62 13.33
N THR A 326 -9.47 -4.08 12.42
CA THR A 326 -8.75 -5.37 12.57
C THR A 326 -7.77 -5.36 13.74
N PHE A 327 -7.20 -4.21 14.10
CA PHE A 327 -6.35 -4.07 15.29
C PHE A 327 -7.18 -4.16 16.56
N ILE A 328 -8.30 -3.44 16.60
CA ILE A 328 -9.24 -3.45 17.72
C ILE A 328 -9.83 -4.85 17.96
N GLU A 329 -10.19 -5.58 16.92
CA GLU A 329 -10.65 -6.98 17.05
C GLU A 329 -9.59 -7.89 17.67
N ARG A 330 -8.33 -7.72 17.26
CA ARG A 330 -7.19 -8.45 17.85
C ARG A 330 -6.95 -8.06 19.30
N ALA A 331 -7.05 -6.78 19.63
CA ALA A 331 -6.89 -6.26 21.00
C ALA A 331 -8.00 -6.82 21.93
N LYS A 332 -9.26 -6.77 21.49
CA LYS A 332 -10.40 -7.40 22.19
C LYS A 332 -10.18 -8.89 22.45
N ARG A 333 -9.66 -9.62 21.45
CA ARG A 333 -9.35 -11.05 21.61
C ARG A 333 -8.25 -11.27 22.65
N LYS A 334 -7.19 -10.44 22.66
CA LYS A 334 -6.14 -10.51 23.69
C LYS A 334 -6.69 -10.24 25.09
N ALA A 335 -7.52 -9.21 25.25
CA ALA A 335 -8.16 -8.89 26.54
C ALA A 335 -8.98 -10.07 27.08
N ARG A 336 -9.85 -10.67 26.24
CA ARG A 336 -10.63 -11.85 26.62
C ARG A 336 -9.76 -13.04 27.01
N ASN A 337 -8.71 -13.32 26.23
CA ASN A 337 -7.80 -14.43 26.52
C ASN A 337 -7.05 -14.25 27.85
N ARG A 338 -6.76 -12.99 28.22
CA ARG A 338 -6.12 -12.63 29.49
C ARG A 338 -7.10 -12.38 30.64
N LYS A 339 -8.42 -12.50 30.38
CA LYS A 339 -9.50 -12.23 31.34
C LYS A 339 -9.44 -10.82 31.95
N LEU A 340 -9.09 -9.83 31.13
CA LEU A 340 -9.05 -8.42 31.54
C LEU A 340 -10.43 -7.80 31.34
N GLU A 341 -11.12 -7.51 32.45
CA GLU A 341 -12.47 -6.93 32.46
C GLU A 341 -12.45 -5.39 32.52
N THR A 342 -11.32 -4.79 32.91
CA THR A 342 -11.17 -3.34 33.07
C THR A 342 -10.66 -2.64 31.81
N VAL A 343 -10.62 -3.32 30.66
CA VAL A 343 -10.19 -2.74 29.39
C VAL A 343 -11.26 -2.92 28.31
N GLU A 344 -11.58 -1.82 27.63
CA GLU A 344 -12.41 -1.83 26.44
C GLU A 344 -11.68 -1.24 25.24
N PHE A 345 -12.09 -1.65 24.04
CA PHE A 345 -11.49 -1.20 22.78
C PHE A 345 -12.59 -0.76 21.81
N ILE A 346 -12.40 0.39 21.19
CA ILE A 346 -13.38 1.04 20.32
C ILE A 346 -12.72 1.30 18.96
N ALA A 347 -13.35 0.78 17.90
CA ALA A 347 -12.95 1.08 16.53
C ALA A 347 -13.59 2.40 16.10
N ALA A 348 -12.84 3.48 16.17
CA ALA A 348 -13.32 4.82 15.84
C ALA A 348 -12.15 5.77 15.48
N ASP A 349 -12.48 6.85 14.77
CA ASP A 349 -11.51 7.92 14.50
C ASP A 349 -11.33 8.79 15.76
N GLY A 350 -10.08 8.94 16.20
CA GLY A 350 -9.73 9.75 17.38
C GLY A 350 -10.02 11.24 17.23
N ARG A 351 -10.25 11.74 16.00
CA ARG A 351 -10.68 13.11 15.72
C ARG A 351 -12.16 13.34 15.98
N GLU A 352 -12.97 12.29 15.83
CA GLU A 352 -14.43 12.38 15.84
C GLU A 352 -15.07 11.78 17.10
N ARG A 353 -14.42 10.75 17.69
CA ARG A 353 -14.97 10.04 18.83
C ARG A 353 -14.73 10.81 20.13
N GLU A 354 -15.73 11.59 20.55
CA GLU A 354 -15.74 12.18 21.88
C GLU A 354 -15.80 11.07 22.95
N ALA A 355 -14.84 11.11 23.88
CA ALA A 355 -14.72 10.12 24.95
C ALA A 355 -15.30 10.61 26.30
N GLY A 356 -15.70 11.89 26.39
CA GLY A 356 -16.19 12.53 27.62
C GLY A 356 -15.07 12.94 28.59
N GLN A 357 -15.33 13.87 29.51
CA GLN A 357 -14.37 14.37 30.52
C GLN A 357 -14.19 13.40 31.71
N ASP A 358 -13.80 12.15 31.41
CA ASP A 358 -13.88 11.06 32.37
C ASP A 358 -12.52 10.41 32.71
N TYR A 359 -11.41 10.93 32.18
CA TYR A 359 -10.10 10.29 32.30
C TYR A 359 -9.14 11.02 33.24
N ASP A 360 -8.53 10.26 34.16
CA ASP A 360 -7.45 10.76 35.01
C ASP A 360 -6.16 10.96 34.20
N ALA A 361 -5.92 10.11 33.20
CA ALA A 361 -4.84 10.29 32.24
C ALA A 361 -5.25 9.96 30.80
N VAL A 362 -4.63 10.63 29.84
CA VAL A 362 -4.71 10.28 28.41
C VAL A 362 -3.30 10.01 27.90
N ILE A 363 -3.09 8.92 27.18
CA ILE A 363 -1.86 8.66 26.44
C ILE A 363 -2.14 8.70 24.94
N CYS A 364 -1.27 9.37 24.19
CA CYS A 364 -1.32 9.44 22.73
C CYS A 364 0.11 9.31 22.23
N LEU A 365 0.51 8.08 21.90
CA LEU A 365 1.92 7.71 21.73
C LEU A 365 2.27 7.48 20.26
N TYR A 366 3.56 7.60 19.95
CA TYR A 366 4.20 7.43 18.66
C TYR A 366 3.79 8.46 17.62
N ASP A 367 3.24 8.03 16.48
CA ASP A 367 3.00 8.82 15.30
C ASP A 367 1.51 9.11 15.06
N VAL A 368 0.66 8.89 16.07
CA VAL A 368 -0.78 9.21 16.02
C VAL A 368 -0.98 10.69 15.66
N ILE A 369 -0.33 11.57 16.42
CA ILE A 369 -0.18 12.99 16.05
C ILE A 369 1.02 13.09 15.13
N GLY A 370 0.79 13.61 13.92
CA GLY A 370 1.73 13.62 12.81
C GLY A 370 1.36 12.67 11.68
N SER A 371 0.48 11.68 11.91
CA SER A 371 -0.04 10.81 10.84
C SER A 371 -0.77 11.57 9.73
N PHE A 372 -1.25 12.78 10.02
CA PHE A 372 -1.96 13.65 9.09
C PHE A 372 -1.06 14.80 8.66
N ILE A 373 -1.04 15.12 7.37
CA ILE A 373 -0.26 16.26 6.87
C ILE A 373 -0.92 17.60 7.19
N ASP A 374 -2.24 17.61 7.35
CA ASP A 374 -3.00 18.78 7.78
C ASP A 374 -2.89 18.95 9.30
N GLU A 375 -2.37 20.09 9.74
CA GLU A 375 -2.21 20.41 11.15
C GLU A 375 -3.55 20.55 11.88
N GLU A 376 -4.62 20.93 11.17
CA GLU A 376 -5.95 21.03 11.78
C GLU A 376 -6.52 19.65 12.13
N GLU A 377 -6.22 18.62 11.32
CA GLU A 377 -6.61 17.24 11.64
C GLU A 377 -5.87 16.73 12.88
N ASN A 378 -4.59 17.07 13.03
CA ASN A 378 -3.83 16.76 14.24
C ASN A 378 -4.35 17.55 15.47
N ARG A 379 -4.74 18.81 15.28
CA ARG A 379 -5.34 19.66 16.31
C ARG A 379 -6.67 19.11 16.82
N LYS A 380 -7.48 18.48 15.97
CA LYS A 380 -8.71 17.80 16.39
C LYS A 380 -8.43 16.68 17.39
N ILE A 381 -7.36 15.91 17.19
CA ILE A 381 -6.94 14.85 18.13
C ILE A 381 -6.55 15.48 19.48
N LEU A 382 -5.71 16.51 19.47
CA LEU A 382 -5.28 17.23 20.67
C LEU A 382 -6.48 17.88 21.41
N THR A 383 -7.41 18.47 20.67
CA THR A 383 -8.65 19.02 21.22
C THR A 383 -9.47 17.93 21.90
N ASN A 384 -9.60 16.75 21.28
CA ASN A 384 -10.32 15.63 21.87
C ASN A 384 -9.61 15.08 23.12
N ILE A 385 -8.27 15.01 23.11
CA ILE A 385 -7.47 14.67 24.29
C ILE A 385 -7.76 15.63 25.44
N ALA A 386 -7.70 16.94 25.19
CA ALA A 386 -7.99 17.96 26.21
C ALA A 386 -9.42 17.85 26.75
N ARG A 387 -10.41 17.63 25.87
CA ARG A 387 -11.81 17.40 26.24
C ARG A 387 -12.06 16.06 26.93
N SER A 388 -11.12 15.12 26.86
CA SER A 388 -11.27 13.82 27.52
C SER A 388 -10.77 13.85 28.97
N LEU A 389 -9.88 14.79 29.31
CA LEU A 389 -9.29 14.87 30.64
C LEU A 389 -10.28 15.46 31.66
N LYS A 390 -10.28 14.87 32.86
CA LYS A 390 -10.83 15.53 34.05
C LYS A 390 -10.05 16.81 34.35
N PRO A 391 -10.63 17.76 35.09
CA PRO A 391 -9.85 18.81 35.75
C PRO A 391 -8.69 18.20 36.55
N ASP A 392 -7.50 18.77 36.44
CA ASP A 392 -6.25 18.24 37.03
C ASP A 392 -5.71 16.93 36.42
N GLY A 393 -6.40 16.36 35.42
CA GLY A 393 -5.95 15.18 34.67
C GLY A 393 -4.71 15.48 33.83
N VAL A 394 -3.97 14.43 33.45
CA VAL A 394 -2.67 14.57 32.77
C VAL A 394 -2.63 13.85 31.42
N ALA A 395 -1.81 14.32 30.49
CA ALA A 395 -1.58 13.64 29.23
C ALA A 395 -0.10 13.41 28.95
N ILE A 396 0.22 12.23 28.42
CA ILE A 396 1.52 11.94 27.80
C ILE A 396 1.28 11.85 26.29
N ILE A 397 1.88 12.77 25.56
CA ILE A 397 1.81 12.85 24.11
C ILE A 397 3.21 12.61 23.56
N THR A 398 3.36 11.71 22.58
CA THR A 398 4.60 11.66 21.79
C THR A 398 4.32 11.90 20.31
N VAL A 399 5.32 12.50 19.65
CA VAL A 399 5.34 12.78 18.22
C VAL A 399 6.70 12.44 17.65
N MET A 400 6.77 12.24 16.34
CA MET A 400 8.03 11.98 15.67
C MET A 400 8.91 13.23 15.58
N ASN A 401 10.18 13.08 15.96
CA ASN A 401 11.16 14.18 16.08
C ASN A 401 11.62 14.71 14.72
N TYR A 402 11.34 15.99 14.42
CA TYR A 402 11.80 16.65 13.21
C TYR A 402 13.29 16.98 13.24
N GLU A 403 13.85 17.43 14.36
CA GLU A 403 15.26 17.79 14.49
C GLU A 403 16.19 16.63 14.15
N LEU A 404 15.88 15.41 14.63
CA LEU A 404 16.61 14.20 14.22
C LEU A 404 16.40 13.92 12.72
N THR A 405 15.16 14.03 12.23
CA THR A 405 14.82 13.77 10.83
C THR A 405 15.60 14.68 9.88
N ALA A 406 15.65 15.99 10.16
CA ALA A 406 16.41 16.97 9.40
C ALA A 406 17.92 16.68 9.45
N ARG A 407 18.46 16.27 10.60
CA ARG A 407 19.88 15.91 10.74
C ARG A 407 20.27 14.69 9.90
N ILE A 408 19.39 13.69 9.78
CA ILE A 408 19.68 12.48 9.00
C ILE A 408 19.36 12.62 7.52
N ALA A 409 18.53 13.59 7.13
CA ALA A 409 18.04 13.69 5.77
C ALA A 409 19.19 13.77 4.75
N GLU A 410 19.28 12.77 3.88
CA GLU A 410 20.16 12.81 2.70
C GLU A 410 19.54 13.67 1.59
N HIS A 411 18.22 13.85 1.63
CA HIS A 411 17.45 14.48 0.57
C HIS A 411 16.38 15.44 1.12
N VAL A 412 16.60 16.73 0.86
CA VAL A 412 15.67 17.82 1.16
C VAL A 412 15.09 18.37 -0.14
N PHE A 413 13.81 18.78 -0.11
CA PHE A 413 13.12 19.34 -1.27
C PHE A 413 11.94 20.25 -0.89
N SER A 414 11.27 20.80 -1.90
CA SER A 414 9.96 21.46 -1.74
C SER A 414 8.93 20.75 -2.62
N PHE A 415 7.88 20.20 -2.02
CA PHE A 415 6.84 19.49 -2.78
C PHE A 415 6.08 20.44 -3.71
N ASP A 416 5.85 21.69 -3.30
CA ASP A 416 5.22 22.73 -4.13
C ASP A 416 6.02 23.02 -5.40
N SER A 417 7.35 23.02 -5.30
CA SER A 417 8.25 23.43 -6.40
C SER A 417 8.64 22.26 -7.31
N GLU A 418 8.86 21.08 -6.73
CA GLU A 418 9.38 19.90 -7.43
C GLU A 418 8.67 18.60 -7.03
N PRO A 419 7.32 18.51 -7.21
CA PRO A 419 6.50 17.38 -6.72
C PRO A 419 6.91 16.04 -7.34
N ASN A 420 7.54 16.06 -8.51
CA ASN A 420 7.99 14.85 -9.21
C ASN A 420 9.13 14.11 -8.50
N ARG A 421 9.83 14.73 -7.54
CA ARG A 421 10.87 14.05 -6.77
C ARG A 421 10.34 12.85 -5.99
N VAL A 422 9.09 12.89 -5.52
CA VAL A 422 8.50 11.78 -4.76
C VAL A 422 8.40 10.50 -5.59
N LEU A 423 8.33 10.61 -6.92
CA LEU A 423 8.33 9.47 -7.84
C LEU A 423 9.70 8.78 -7.95
N LYS A 424 10.76 9.43 -7.44
CA LYS A 424 12.14 8.91 -7.45
C LYS A 424 12.54 8.30 -6.10
N LEU A 425 11.66 8.32 -5.10
CA LEU A 425 11.87 7.61 -3.85
C LEU A 425 12.00 6.11 -4.12
N GLU A 426 13.09 5.50 -3.67
CA GLU A 426 13.24 4.05 -3.74
C GLU A 426 12.28 3.38 -2.74
N PRO A 427 11.54 2.34 -3.16
CA PRO A 427 10.62 1.62 -2.27
C PRO A 427 11.34 1.02 -1.07
N SER A 428 10.63 0.95 0.05
CA SER A 428 11.10 0.35 1.28
C SER A 428 10.04 -0.57 1.88
N GLY A 429 10.46 -1.68 2.49
CA GLY A 429 9.59 -2.52 3.33
C GLY A 429 9.62 -2.09 4.80
N ILE A 430 10.07 -0.88 5.12
CA ILE A 430 10.38 -0.46 6.49
C ILE A 430 9.12 -0.49 7.35
N MET A 431 8.01 0.09 6.88
CA MET A 431 6.74 0.05 7.62
C MET A 431 6.21 -1.38 7.76
N GLU A 432 6.25 -2.20 6.70
CA GLU A 432 5.77 -3.59 6.77
C GLU A 432 6.57 -4.43 7.78
N GLU A 433 7.90 -4.26 7.83
CA GLU A 433 8.79 -5.19 8.52
C GLU A 433 9.28 -4.74 9.90
N THR A 434 9.61 -3.46 10.07
CA THR A 434 10.32 -2.98 11.27
C THR A 434 9.60 -1.82 11.98
N GLY A 435 8.88 -0.98 11.22
CA GLY A 435 8.35 0.29 11.67
C GLY A 435 9.39 1.37 11.96
N ASN A 436 10.69 1.13 11.72
CA ASN A 436 11.73 2.14 11.99
C ASN A 436 11.89 3.12 10.82
N ILE A 437 10.97 4.06 10.74
CA ILE A 437 10.84 5.05 9.64
C ILE A 437 11.93 6.14 9.62
N PHE A 438 12.93 6.09 10.49
CA PHE A 438 14.10 6.97 10.50
C PHE A 438 15.26 6.38 9.67
N ASN A 439 15.03 6.23 8.37
CA ASN A 439 16.05 5.75 7.42
C ASN A 439 16.33 6.82 6.35
N PRO A 440 17.53 7.42 6.35
CA PRO A 440 17.83 8.57 5.50
C PRO A 440 17.79 8.27 3.99
N ALA A 441 18.07 7.02 3.60
CA ALA A 441 18.04 6.59 2.20
C ALA A 441 16.63 6.48 1.61
N HIS A 442 15.58 6.47 2.46
CA HIS A 442 14.19 6.21 2.06
C HIS A 442 13.23 7.35 2.43
N LEU A 443 13.74 8.54 2.72
CA LEU A 443 12.91 9.71 3.05
C LEU A 443 13.29 10.93 2.21
N LEU A 444 12.27 11.72 1.83
CA LEU A 444 12.41 13.10 1.39
C LEU A 444 11.81 14.01 2.46
N VAL A 445 12.51 15.08 2.82
CA VAL A 445 12.05 16.05 3.82
C VAL A 445 11.71 17.38 3.15
N ASP A 446 10.49 17.86 3.36
CA ASP A 446 10.11 19.22 3.03
C ASP A 446 10.35 20.13 4.25
N GLU A 447 11.41 20.92 4.20
CA GLU A 447 11.84 21.75 5.34
C GLU A 447 10.87 22.87 5.70
N LYS A 448 10.02 23.29 4.77
CA LYS A 448 9.07 24.38 5.01
C LYS A 448 7.84 23.87 5.74
N THR A 449 7.41 22.66 5.41
CA THR A 449 6.19 22.06 5.95
C THR A 449 6.46 21.01 7.03
N HIS A 450 7.70 20.57 7.19
CA HIS A 450 8.09 19.45 8.06
C HIS A 450 7.40 18.12 7.70
N ILE A 451 6.90 18.01 6.46
CA ILE A 451 6.32 16.77 5.94
C ILE A 451 7.44 15.88 5.40
N VAL A 452 7.37 14.60 5.77
CA VAL A 452 8.26 13.55 5.29
C VAL A 452 7.51 12.67 4.30
N TYR A 453 8.15 12.38 3.18
CA TYR A 453 7.60 11.52 2.12
C TYR A 453 8.41 10.23 2.08
N ARG A 454 7.71 9.09 2.15
CA ARG A 454 8.30 7.75 2.03
C ARG A 454 7.55 6.92 1.02
N ASN A 455 8.27 6.06 0.31
CA ASN A 455 7.69 5.13 -0.63
C ASN A 455 7.69 3.74 -0.01
N GLU A 456 6.55 3.33 0.54
CA GLU A 456 6.42 2.12 1.36
C GLU A 456 5.76 1.01 0.56
N GLN A 457 6.36 -0.17 0.61
CA GLN A 457 5.97 -1.35 -0.15
C GLN A 457 5.53 -2.46 0.81
N PHE A 458 4.34 -3.02 0.54
CA PHE A 458 3.72 -4.08 1.31
C PHE A 458 3.54 -5.30 0.42
N THR A 459 4.24 -6.39 0.71
CA THR A 459 4.23 -7.60 -0.14
C THR A 459 3.83 -8.87 0.59
N ARG A 460 3.75 -8.83 1.92
CA ARG A 460 3.48 -10.01 2.75
C ARG A 460 1.99 -10.21 2.96
N GLY A 461 1.63 -11.47 3.24
CA GLY A 461 0.26 -11.91 3.45
C GLY A 461 -0.46 -12.31 2.16
N GLU A 462 -1.77 -12.54 2.28
CA GLU A 462 -2.63 -12.96 1.16
C GLU A 462 -3.27 -11.78 0.42
N GLU A 463 -3.20 -10.56 0.94
CA GLU A 463 -3.70 -9.37 0.24
C GLU A 463 -2.80 -9.02 -0.95
N LEU A 464 -3.32 -8.22 -1.87
CA LEU A 464 -2.53 -7.77 -3.03
C LEU A 464 -1.27 -6.99 -2.58
N PRO A 465 -0.13 -7.14 -3.29
CA PRO A 465 1.00 -6.26 -3.10
C PRO A 465 0.59 -4.81 -3.37
N GLU A 466 1.16 -3.89 -2.62
CA GLU A 466 0.84 -2.48 -2.76
C GLU A 466 2.06 -1.62 -2.46
N GLN A 467 2.08 -0.45 -3.09
CA GLN A 467 3.10 0.56 -2.91
C GLN A 467 2.41 1.90 -2.68
N LEU A 468 2.78 2.58 -1.61
CA LEU A 468 2.11 3.76 -1.07
C LEU A 468 3.13 4.87 -0.83
N ILE A 469 2.84 6.07 -1.33
CA ILE A 469 3.59 7.28 -0.95
C ILE A 469 2.98 7.78 0.37
N VAL A 470 3.59 7.40 1.48
CA VAL A 470 3.18 7.80 2.82
C VAL A 470 3.74 9.18 3.10
N MET A 471 2.87 10.06 3.58
CA MET A 471 3.20 11.42 3.98
C MET A 471 2.77 11.60 5.44
N ASP A 472 3.69 12.08 6.27
CA ASP A 472 3.43 12.37 7.68
C ASP A 472 4.23 13.60 8.10
N ARG A 473 3.67 14.31 9.07
CA ARG A 473 4.25 15.51 9.65
C ARG A 473 5.15 15.14 10.82
N ARG A 474 6.33 15.73 10.84
CA ARG A 474 7.24 15.72 11.99
C ARG A 474 7.15 17.05 12.71
N TYR A 475 7.43 17.04 14.00
CA TYR A 475 7.35 18.24 14.82
C TYR A 475 8.69 18.56 15.43
N THR A 476 8.99 19.85 15.51
CA THR A 476 9.96 20.36 16.47
C THR A 476 9.37 20.33 17.87
N LYS A 477 10.23 20.39 18.89
CA LYS A 477 9.75 20.43 20.28
C LYS A 477 8.87 21.66 20.55
N GLN A 478 9.22 22.81 19.99
CA GLN A 478 8.43 24.04 20.16
C GLN A 478 7.04 23.94 19.52
N GLU A 479 6.93 23.39 18.32
CA GLU A 479 5.65 23.28 17.60
C GLU A 479 4.64 22.41 18.37
N ILE A 480 5.04 21.23 18.82
CA ILE A 480 4.12 20.33 19.55
C ILE A 480 3.72 20.90 20.91
N MET A 481 4.63 21.59 21.61
CA MET A 481 4.30 22.29 22.85
C MET A 481 3.26 23.39 22.61
N GLY A 482 3.46 24.21 21.58
CA GLY A 482 2.50 25.26 21.20
C GLY A 482 1.12 24.70 20.85
N LEU A 483 1.05 23.62 20.07
CA LEU A 483 -0.21 22.96 19.74
C LEU A 483 -0.94 22.42 20.97
N CYS A 484 -0.22 21.90 21.96
CA CYS A 484 -0.82 21.49 23.23
C CYS A 484 -1.42 22.68 23.99
N GLU A 485 -0.68 23.78 24.08
CA GLU A 485 -1.13 25.00 24.76
C GLU A 485 -2.35 25.63 24.07
N GLU A 486 -2.39 25.64 22.74
CA GLU A 486 -3.50 26.17 21.94
C GLU A 486 -4.83 25.44 22.19
N VAL A 487 -4.80 24.16 22.54
CA VAL A 487 -6.01 23.39 22.90
C VAL A 487 -6.33 23.43 24.41
N GLY A 488 -5.60 24.24 25.18
CA GLY A 488 -5.84 24.47 26.61
C GLY A 488 -5.09 23.54 27.56
N LEU A 489 -4.14 22.73 27.06
CA LEU A 489 -3.28 21.91 27.92
C LEU A 489 -2.12 22.73 28.48
N GLN A 490 -1.78 22.55 29.75
CA GLN A 490 -0.60 23.15 30.37
C GLN A 490 0.60 22.21 30.25
N VAL A 491 1.57 22.55 29.39
CA VAL A 491 2.81 21.78 29.25
C VAL A 491 3.64 21.92 30.53
N GLN A 492 3.94 20.81 31.20
CA GLN A 492 4.80 20.80 32.39
C GLN A 492 6.26 20.60 32.01
N TRP A 493 6.52 19.72 31.04
CA TRP A 493 7.83 19.47 30.48
C TRP A 493 7.72 18.80 29.10
N ALA A 494 8.77 18.94 28.31
CA ALA A 494 8.94 18.21 27.05
C ALA A 494 10.40 17.75 26.90
N LYS A 495 10.61 16.54 26.38
CA LYS A 495 11.94 15.95 26.20
C LYS A 495 12.03 15.08 24.94
N TYR A 496 13.25 14.87 24.46
CA TYR A 496 13.51 13.91 23.39
C TYR A 496 13.63 12.50 23.99
N THR A 497 13.08 11.51 23.30
CA THR A 497 13.07 10.11 23.74
C THR A 497 13.05 9.16 22.55
N GLY A 498 12.98 7.87 22.84
CA GLY A 498 12.70 6.81 21.88
C GLY A 498 12.25 5.55 22.61
N ALA A 499 11.65 4.61 21.89
CA ALA A 499 11.20 3.33 22.44
C ALA A 499 12.23 2.69 23.38
N GLY A 500 11.80 2.35 24.60
CA GLY A 500 12.65 1.78 25.65
C GLY A 500 13.65 2.72 26.34
N ARG A 501 13.66 4.02 25.99
CA ARG A 501 14.58 5.05 26.52
C ARG A 501 13.85 6.22 27.16
N TRP A 502 12.68 5.96 27.72
CA TRP A 502 11.83 6.99 28.31
C TRP A 502 12.40 7.58 29.60
N ASN A 503 13.39 6.96 30.22
CA ASN A 503 14.11 7.53 31.38
C ASN A 503 15.37 8.31 31.00
N ASP A 504 15.80 8.25 29.73
CA ASP A 504 17.03 8.89 29.28
C ASP A 504 16.81 10.40 29.06
N SER A 505 17.90 11.17 29.13
CA SER A 505 17.94 12.57 28.72
C SER A 505 18.68 12.67 27.39
N LEU A 506 17.94 12.63 26.29
CA LEU A 506 18.51 12.67 24.93
C LEU A 506 18.56 14.10 24.39
N ASN A 507 19.59 14.39 23.59
CA ASN A 507 19.68 15.60 22.77
C ASN A 507 18.83 15.46 21.49
N PRO A 508 18.41 16.58 20.88
CA PRO A 508 17.48 16.60 19.72
C PRO A 508 17.91 15.75 18.53
N THR A 509 19.21 15.61 18.30
CA THR A 509 19.78 15.03 17.07
C THR A 509 20.47 13.69 17.31
N GLU A 510 20.34 13.09 18.49
CA GLU A 510 20.87 11.75 18.76
C GLU A 510 20.08 10.68 18.00
N ASP A 511 20.74 9.62 17.52
CA ASP A 511 20.07 8.53 16.78
C ASP A 511 18.95 7.83 17.57
N ALA A 512 19.04 7.90 18.91
CA ALA A 512 18.03 7.37 19.81
C ALA A 512 16.82 8.31 20.02
N ALA A 513 16.95 9.60 19.71
CA ALA A 513 15.94 10.64 19.92
C ALA A 513 14.88 10.63 18.81
N LYS A 514 14.18 9.52 18.62
CA LYS A 514 13.19 9.37 17.54
C LYS A 514 11.87 10.06 17.83
N GLU A 515 11.60 10.37 19.08
CA GLU A 515 10.34 10.92 19.54
C GLU A 515 10.58 12.18 20.37
N ILE A 516 9.60 13.08 20.35
CA ILE A 516 9.46 14.14 21.36
C ILE A 516 8.29 13.73 22.24
N MET A 517 8.51 13.70 23.54
CA MET A 517 7.48 13.45 24.54
C MET A 517 7.13 14.74 25.26
N VAL A 518 5.85 15.03 25.34
CA VAL A 518 5.27 16.17 26.06
C VAL A 518 4.38 15.64 27.18
N PHE A 519 4.60 16.14 28.39
CA PHE A 519 3.72 15.89 29.51
C PHE A 519 2.90 17.14 29.80
N CYS A 520 1.59 16.96 29.74
CA CYS A 520 0.61 18.01 29.82
C CYS A 520 -0.30 17.79 31.02
N LYS A 521 -0.87 18.89 31.53
CA LYS A 521 -1.88 18.86 32.58
C LYS A 521 -3.08 19.70 32.20
N MET A 522 -4.28 19.22 32.48
CA MET A 522 -5.51 19.96 32.28
C MET A 522 -5.72 20.94 33.46
N PRO A 523 -6.02 22.23 33.21
CA PRO A 523 -6.30 23.19 34.27
C PRO A 523 -7.43 22.73 35.21
N LYS A 524 -7.35 23.11 36.49
CA LYS A 524 -8.38 22.80 37.50
C LYS A 524 -9.71 23.53 37.27
N THR A 525 -9.67 24.66 36.57
CA THR A 525 -10.83 25.48 36.24
C THR A 525 -10.92 25.62 34.72
N LEU A 526 -12.00 25.08 34.14
CA LEU A 526 -12.39 25.35 32.76
C LEU A 526 -12.93 26.79 32.75
N THR A 527 -12.15 27.75 32.27
CA THR A 527 -12.61 29.14 32.05
C THR A 527 -13.52 29.24 30.85
#